data_AF-A0A3B1DSY4-F1
#
_entry.id   AF-A0A3B1DSY4-F1
#
_cell.length_a   1.000
_cell.length_b   1.000
_cell.length_c   1.000
_cell.angle_alpha   90.00
_cell.angle_beta   90.00
_cell.angle_gamma   90.00
#
_symmetry.space_group_name_H-M   'P 1'
#
loop_
_entity.id
_entity.type
_entity.pdbx_description
1 polymer ?
#
loop_
_entity_poly.entity_id
_entity_poly.type
_entity_poly.pdbx_seq_one_letter_code
_entity_poly.pdbx_strand_id
1 'polypeptide(L)'
;MPKKIINPINSSREEDEPICNALVKELKAPNESGQPLIEEKYIERTGVVHITVIWDRWEHIPKANRSAIIRSAYAQAEGKEFSQRIILAIGLTFPEAIEGELLPYAIQPLHRRDDKVTLEQCKQAMLKEGATRLGDTGIIALRFPTLEDAEKSKSRLGKSLPGSEDIWSISLNETVYQNLKLSDLCE
;
A
#
# COMPACT_ATOMS: atom_id res chain seq x y z
N MET A 1 7.17 33.06 16.93
CA MET A 1 7.13 31.70 17.52
C MET A 1 8.54 31.15 17.61
N PRO A 2 8.98 30.55 18.74
CA PRO A 2 10.33 30.02 18.86
C PRO A 2 10.53 28.78 17.98
N LYS A 3 11.59 28.77 17.18
CA LYS A 3 12.03 27.62 16.37
C LYS A 3 12.70 26.59 17.30
N LYS A 4 12.11 25.41 17.45
CA LYS A 4 12.73 24.29 18.16
C LYS A 4 13.35 23.33 17.15
N ILE A 5 14.67 23.21 17.15
CA ILE A 5 15.38 22.23 16.33
C ILE A 5 15.39 20.92 17.10
N ILE A 6 14.63 19.94 16.63
CA ILE A 6 14.68 18.58 17.16
C ILE A 6 15.72 17.85 16.32
N ASN A 7 16.87 17.53 16.91
CA ASN A 7 17.84 16.66 16.24
C ASN A 7 17.21 15.25 16.13
N PRO A 8 17.24 14.61 14.95
CA PRO A 8 16.72 13.27 14.82
C PRO A 8 17.52 12.33 15.71
N ILE A 9 16.80 11.58 16.54
CA ILE A 9 17.37 10.52 17.38
C ILE A 9 17.95 9.48 16.42
N ASN A 10 19.26 9.28 16.52
CA ASN A 10 20.06 8.41 15.67
C ASN A 10 19.93 6.94 16.14
N SER A 11 18.70 6.48 16.39
CA SER A 11 18.42 5.12 16.88
C SER A 11 17.93 4.23 15.74
N SER A 12 18.64 3.11 15.58
CA SER A 12 18.39 1.89 14.79
C SER A 12 18.67 1.86 13.27
N ARG A 13 19.93 2.15 12.88
CA ARG A 13 20.43 1.79 11.53
C ARG A 13 20.35 0.29 11.21
N GLU A 14 20.46 -0.58 12.21
CA GLU A 14 20.45 -2.04 12.02
C GLU A 14 19.05 -2.59 11.74
N GLU A 15 18.00 -2.03 12.35
CA GLU A 15 16.60 -2.46 12.11
C GLU A 15 16.03 -1.91 10.80
N ASP A 16 16.57 -0.79 10.32
CA ASP A 16 16.21 -0.17 9.05
C ASP A 16 16.82 -0.92 7.84
N GLU A 17 17.90 -1.68 8.04
CA GLU A 17 18.63 -2.35 6.95
C GLU A 17 17.79 -3.43 6.24
N PRO A 18 17.08 -4.35 6.95
CA PRO A 18 16.23 -5.35 6.30
C PRO A 18 15.13 -4.74 5.44
N ILE A 19 14.49 -3.66 5.91
CA ILE A 19 13.39 -3.02 5.18
C ILE A 19 13.91 -2.21 3.99
N CYS A 20 15.05 -1.53 4.14
CA CYS A 20 15.75 -0.87 3.05
C CYS A 20 16.12 -1.89 1.96
N ASN A 21 16.75 -3.01 2.33
CA ASN A 21 17.15 -4.06 1.40
C ASN A 21 15.96 -4.71 0.68
N ALA A 22 14.84 -4.90 1.38
CA ALA A 22 13.62 -5.41 0.77
C ALA A 22 13.04 -4.40 -0.23
N LEU A 23 13.05 -3.10 0.08
CA LEU A 23 12.63 -2.06 -0.86
C LEU A 23 13.57 -1.96 -2.08
N VAL A 24 14.89 -2.09 -1.88
CA VAL A 24 15.87 -2.13 -3.00
C VAL A 24 15.58 -3.29 -3.95
N LYS A 25 15.24 -4.46 -3.42
CA LYS A 25 14.88 -5.62 -4.24
C LYS A 25 13.64 -5.34 -5.08
N GLU A 26 12.61 -4.76 -4.46
CA GLU A 26 11.38 -4.38 -5.15
C GLU A 26 11.66 -3.35 -6.27
N LEU A 27 12.44 -2.31 -5.99
CA LEU A 27 12.78 -1.28 -6.99
C LEU A 27 13.52 -1.87 -8.19
N LYS A 28 14.42 -2.84 -7.98
CA LYS A 28 15.18 -3.49 -9.06
C LYS A 28 14.38 -4.51 -9.86
N ALA A 29 13.36 -5.11 -9.24
CA ALA A 29 12.50 -6.10 -9.85
C ALA A 29 11.06 -5.93 -9.36
N PRO A 30 10.33 -4.93 -9.88
CA PRO A 30 8.99 -4.60 -9.41
C PRO A 30 8.01 -5.75 -9.63
N ASN A 31 7.26 -6.08 -8.59
CA ASN A 31 6.16 -7.03 -8.67
C ASN A 31 4.88 -6.30 -9.13
N GLU A 32 4.07 -6.96 -9.95
CA GLU A 32 2.79 -6.38 -10.43
C GLU A 32 1.67 -6.40 -9.37
N SER A 33 1.90 -7.10 -8.26
CA SER A 33 0.94 -7.35 -7.19
C SER A 33 1.66 -7.48 -5.86
N GLY A 34 0.93 -7.30 -4.76
CA GLY A 34 1.49 -7.40 -3.42
C GLY A 34 1.83 -6.04 -2.83
N GLN A 35 2.75 -6.05 -1.86
CA GLN A 35 3.28 -4.85 -1.23
C GLN A 35 4.81 -4.87 -1.33
N PRO A 36 5.47 -3.70 -1.43
CA PRO A 36 4.90 -2.35 -1.34
C PRO A 36 4.21 -1.88 -2.63
N LEU A 37 3.28 -0.94 -2.50
CA LEU A 37 2.79 -0.15 -3.62
C LEU A 37 3.62 1.14 -3.70
N ILE A 38 4.26 1.38 -4.85
CA ILE A 38 5.18 2.50 -5.06
C ILE A 38 4.60 3.41 -6.14
N GLU A 39 4.40 4.67 -5.79
CA GLU A 39 3.99 5.71 -6.74
C GLU A 39 5.13 6.72 -6.92
N GLU A 40 5.52 6.94 -8.18
CA GLU A 40 6.48 7.95 -8.57
C GLU A 40 5.80 9.05 -9.38
N LYS A 41 5.71 10.25 -8.82
CA LYS A 41 5.14 11.41 -9.50
C LYS A 41 6.24 12.36 -9.96
N TYR A 42 6.44 12.39 -11.27
CA TYR A 42 7.42 13.25 -11.93
C TYR A 42 6.85 14.65 -12.16
N ILE A 43 7.63 15.68 -11.81
CA ILE A 43 7.30 17.07 -12.12
C ILE A 43 8.11 17.48 -13.35
N GLU A 44 7.47 17.46 -14.53
CA GLU A 44 8.13 17.61 -15.84
C GLU A 44 9.06 18.83 -15.93
N ARG A 45 8.63 19.97 -15.39
CA ARG A 45 9.39 21.23 -15.52
C ARG A 45 10.71 21.25 -14.75
N THR A 46 10.81 20.54 -13.64
CA THR A 46 11.98 20.57 -12.74
C THR A 46 12.73 19.25 -12.72
N GLY A 47 12.14 18.18 -13.28
CA GLY A 47 12.70 16.82 -13.23
C GLY A 47 12.75 16.23 -11.82
N VAL A 48 12.15 16.88 -10.81
CA VAL A 48 12.09 16.33 -9.45
C VAL A 48 10.99 15.29 -9.35
N VAL A 49 11.12 14.40 -8.38
CA VAL A 49 10.21 13.27 -8.18
C VAL A 49 9.63 13.30 -6.77
N HIS A 50 8.32 13.07 -6.65
CA HIS A 50 7.67 12.73 -5.40
C HIS A 50 7.48 11.22 -5.34
N ILE A 51 7.88 10.63 -4.22
CA ILE A 51 7.78 9.19 -4.01
C ILE A 51 6.83 8.93 -2.85
N THR A 52 5.81 8.10 -3.10
CA THR A 52 4.94 7.55 -2.07
C THR A 52 5.15 6.04 -2.03
N VAL A 53 5.51 5.49 -0.87
CA VAL A 53 5.65 4.05 -0.67
C VAL A 53 4.63 3.60 0.37
N ILE A 54 3.63 2.84 -0.07
CA ILE A 54 2.59 2.27 0.79
C ILE A 54 2.97 0.83 1.14
N TRP A 55 3.25 0.57 2.42
CA TRP A 55 3.71 -0.72 2.90
C TRP A 55 3.42 -0.95 4.38
N ASP A 56 2.80 -2.08 4.72
CA ASP A 56 2.49 -2.40 6.12
C ASP A 56 3.74 -2.65 6.96
N ARG A 57 4.87 -3.00 6.34
CA ARG A 57 6.14 -3.13 7.07
C ARG A 57 6.63 -1.83 7.70
N TRP A 58 6.03 -0.69 7.35
CA TRP A 58 6.29 0.58 8.03
C TRP A 58 5.71 0.68 9.44
N GLU A 59 4.84 -0.24 9.86
CA GLU A 59 4.16 -0.21 11.16
C GLU A 59 5.13 -0.02 12.35
N HIS A 60 6.28 -0.70 12.31
CA HIS A 60 7.29 -0.62 13.38
C HIS A 60 8.36 0.45 13.13
N ILE A 61 8.32 1.12 11.97
CA ILE A 61 9.31 2.13 11.61
C ILE A 61 8.76 3.53 11.94
N PRO A 62 9.46 4.32 12.78
CA PRO A 62 9.06 5.69 13.06
C PRO A 62 8.91 6.52 11.79
N LYS A 63 7.84 7.33 11.69
CA LYS A 63 7.53 8.16 10.51
C LYS A 63 8.72 9.01 10.03
N ALA A 64 9.50 9.54 10.97
CA ALA A 64 10.69 10.34 10.66
C ALA A 64 11.77 9.56 9.88
N ASN A 65 11.91 8.26 10.13
CA ASN A 65 12.96 7.42 9.54
C ASN A 65 12.57 6.93 8.14
N ARG A 66 11.28 6.68 7.88
CA ARG A 66 10.77 6.12 6.61
C ARG A 66 11.28 6.87 5.38
N SER A 67 11.28 8.21 5.42
CA SER A 67 11.76 9.04 4.30
C SER A 67 13.26 8.83 4.00
N ALA A 68 14.09 8.63 5.03
CA ALA A 68 15.52 8.37 4.89
C ALA A 68 15.77 6.96 4.32
N ILE A 69 14.98 5.97 4.75
CA ILE A 69 15.02 4.60 4.23
C ILE A 69 14.67 4.58 2.75
N ILE A 70 13.56 5.22 2.34
CA ILE A 70 13.14 5.30 0.94
C ILE A 70 14.25 5.91 0.08
N ARG A 71 14.79 7.06 0.48
CA ARG A 71 15.90 7.71 -0.25
C ARG A 71 17.12 6.80 -0.36
N SER A 72 17.47 6.12 0.73
CA SER A 72 18.60 5.18 0.75
C SER A 72 18.37 3.99 -0.18
N ALA A 73 17.14 3.48 -0.26
CA ALA A 73 16.80 2.39 -1.18
C ALA A 73 16.92 2.83 -2.65
N TYR A 74 16.36 3.99 -3.01
CA TYR A 74 16.52 4.55 -4.35
C TYR A 74 17.98 4.84 -4.71
N ALA A 75 18.77 5.36 -3.76
CA ALA A 75 20.19 5.59 -3.99
C ALA A 75 20.97 4.30 -4.32
N GLN A 76 20.55 3.15 -3.76
CA GLN A 76 21.15 1.84 -4.00
C GLN A 76 20.59 1.13 -5.24
N ALA A 77 19.33 1.39 -5.60
CA ALA A 77 18.67 0.79 -6.75
C ALA A 77 18.97 1.53 -8.06
N GLU A 78 18.73 2.85 -8.06
CA GLU A 78 18.77 3.74 -9.23
C GLU A 78 19.99 4.67 -9.25
N GLY A 79 20.76 4.67 -8.16
CA GLY A 79 21.95 5.51 -8.00
C GLY A 79 21.69 6.84 -7.27
N LYS A 80 22.80 7.46 -6.84
CA LYS A 80 22.76 8.66 -5.99
C LYS A 80 22.12 9.87 -6.68
N GLU A 81 22.29 10.00 -7.99
CA GLU A 81 21.73 11.11 -8.78
C GLU A 81 20.21 11.09 -8.79
N PHE A 82 19.61 9.91 -8.97
CA PHE A 82 18.16 9.75 -8.88
C PHE A 82 17.66 10.12 -7.48
N SER A 83 18.32 9.61 -6.43
CA SER A 83 17.93 9.93 -5.05
C SER A 83 17.99 11.42 -4.71
N GLN A 84 18.85 12.21 -5.37
CA GLN A 84 18.92 13.66 -5.18
C GLN A 84 17.77 14.40 -5.86
N ARG A 85 17.17 13.82 -6.90
CA ARG A 85 15.97 14.37 -7.58
C ARG A 85 14.69 14.16 -6.77
N ILE A 86 14.70 13.24 -5.80
CA ILE A 86 13.57 13.04 -4.90
C ILE A 86 13.44 14.28 -4.01
N ILE A 87 12.39 15.08 -4.19
CA ILE A 87 12.15 16.27 -3.34
C ILE A 87 11.28 15.90 -2.14
N LEU A 88 10.38 14.93 -2.30
CA LEU A 88 9.48 14.43 -1.26
C LEU A 88 9.46 12.90 -1.29
N ALA A 89 9.65 12.28 -0.13
CA ALA A 89 9.53 10.84 0.07
C ALA A 89 8.64 10.58 1.28
N ILE A 90 7.53 9.89 1.07
CA ILE A 90 6.53 9.59 2.09
C ILE A 90 6.38 8.07 2.18
N GLY A 91 6.53 7.51 3.38
CA GLY A 91 6.24 6.11 3.68
C GLY A 91 4.99 5.99 4.54
N LEU A 92 3.98 5.27 4.05
CA LEU A 92 2.68 5.10 4.70
C LEU A 92 2.37 3.62 4.88
N THR A 93 1.78 3.23 6.01
CA THR A 93 1.10 1.92 6.08
C THR A 93 -0.17 1.96 5.23
N PHE A 94 -0.77 0.81 4.89
CA PHE A 94 -2.06 0.82 4.19
C PHE A 94 -3.15 1.58 4.96
N PRO A 95 -3.34 1.36 6.28
CA PRO A 95 -4.31 2.14 7.06
C PRO A 95 -4.09 3.66 6.94
N GLU A 96 -2.83 4.13 7.03
CA GLU A 96 -2.52 5.55 6.88
C GLU A 96 -2.84 6.08 5.47
N ALA A 97 -2.59 5.29 4.42
CA ALA A 97 -2.91 5.67 3.06
C ALA A 97 -4.43 5.70 2.80
N ILE A 98 -5.19 4.82 3.45
CA ILE A 98 -6.65 4.82 3.40
C ILE A 98 -7.21 6.05 4.12
N GLU A 99 -6.71 6.37 5.31
CA GLU A 99 -7.09 7.58 6.06
C GLU A 99 -6.73 8.87 5.29
N GLY A 100 -5.63 8.85 4.55
CA GLY A 100 -5.22 9.92 3.65
C GLY A 100 -5.95 9.96 2.30
N GLU A 101 -6.96 9.10 2.10
CA GLU A 101 -7.76 8.98 0.86
C GLU A 101 -6.92 8.70 -0.41
N LEU A 102 -5.73 8.12 -0.25
CA LEU A 102 -4.82 7.80 -1.36
C LEU A 102 -5.18 6.48 -2.07
N LEU A 103 -6.06 5.68 -1.47
CA LEU A 103 -6.49 4.38 -1.99
C LEU A 103 -8.02 4.32 -2.14
N PRO A 104 -8.60 5.08 -3.09
CA PRO A 104 -10.04 5.25 -3.20
C PRO A 104 -10.75 4.05 -3.85
N TYR A 105 -10.06 3.17 -4.57
CA TYR A 105 -10.68 2.01 -5.22
C TYR A 105 -10.50 0.78 -4.36
N ALA A 106 -11.60 0.13 -3.97
CA ALA A 106 -11.58 -1.10 -3.19
C ALA A 106 -12.10 -2.28 -4.01
N ILE A 107 -11.43 -3.43 -3.91
CA ILE A 107 -11.93 -4.70 -4.42
C ILE A 107 -12.56 -5.50 -3.27
N GLN A 108 -13.77 -5.99 -3.48
CA GLN A 108 -14.46 -6.85 -2.52
C GLN A 108 -15.18 -8.01 -3.21
N PRO A 109 -15.25 -9.20 -2.57
CA PRO A 109 -16.04 -10.31 -3.07
C PRO A 109 -17.54 -10.11 -2.75
N LEU A 110 -18.39 -10.15 -3.77
CA LEU A 110 -19.84 -10.25 -3.68
C LEU A 110 -20.27 -11.71 -3.59
N HIS A 111 -19.71 -12.43 -2.61
CA HIS A 111 -19.89 -13.86 -2.45
C HIS A 111 -21.34 -14.23 -2.10
N ARG A 112 -21.91 -15.17 -2.86
CA ARG A 112 -23.24 -15.75 -2.70
C ARG A 112 -23.12 -17.17 -2.16
N ARG A 113 -24.22 -17.67 -1.58
CA ARG A 113 -24.25 -19.01 -0.95
C ARG A 113 -23.89 -20.15 -1.93
N ASP A 114 -24.22 -19.99 -3.21
CA ASP A 114 -24.04 -21.02 -4.23
C ASP A 114 -22.76 -20.84 -5.06
N ASP A 115 -21.89 -19.89 -4.68
CA ASP A 115 -20.62 -19.68 -5.37
C ASP A 115 -19.66 -20.84 -5.11
N LYS A 116 -18.83 -21.14 -6.11
CA LYS A 116 -17.90 -22.28 -6.08
C LYS A 116 -16.71 -22.08 -5.15
N VAL A 117 -16.44 -20.83 -4.79
CA VAL A 117 -15.31 -20.41 -3.99
C VAL A 117 -15.81 -19.92 -2.66
N THR A 118 -15.11 -20.22 -1.57
CA THR A 118 -15.50 -19.77 -0.24
C THR A 118 -14.97 -18.37 0.04
N LEU A 119 -15.62 -17.65 0.97
CA LEU A 119 -15.14 -16.35 1.43
C LEU A 119 -13.69 -16.39 1.94
N GLU A 120 -13.27 -17.49 2.58
CA GLU A 120 -11.89 -17.64 3.05
C GLU A 120 -10.90 -17.75 1.89
N GLN A 121 -11.26 -18.48 0.83
CA GLN A 121 -10.44 -18.52 -0.39
C GLN A 121 -10.28 -17.13 -1.01
N CYS A 122 -11.36 -16.34 -1.04
CA CYS A 122 -11.32 -14.96 -1.53
C CYS A 122 -10.36 -14.10 -0.68
N LYS A 123 -10.47 -14.18 0.65
CA LYS A 123 -9.60 -13.48 1.60
C LYS A 123 -8.12 -13.81 1.37
N GLN A 124 -7.79 -15.10 1.21
CA GLN A 124 -6.41 -15.52 0.93
C GLN A 124 -5.90 -15.05 -0.43
N ALA A 125 -6.76 -15.04 -1.47
CA ALA A 125 -6.41 -14.49 -2.77
C ALA A 125 -6.12 -12.98 -2.69
N MET A 126 -6.97 -12.23 -1.97
CA MET A 126 -6.76 -10.79 -1.74
C MET A 126 -5.45 -10.50 -1.00
N LEU A 127 -5.12 -11.26 0.05
CA LEU A 127 -3.85 -11.10 0.77
C LEU A 127 -2.63 -11.31 -0.14
N LYS A 128 -2.69 -12.30 -1.04
CA LYS A 128 -1.62 -12.54 -2.03
C LYS A 128 -1.47 -11.38 -3.02
N GLU A 129 -2.57 -10.72 -3.37
CA GLU A 129 -2.58 -9.52 -4.22
C GLU A 129 -2.11 -8.24 -3.51
N GLY A 130 -1.86 -8.30 -2.20
CA GLY A 130 -1.35 -7.17 -1.42
C GLY A 130 -2.34 -6.55 -0.45
N ALA A 131 -3.48 -7.19 -0.21
CA ALA A 131 -4.44 -6.70 0.76
C ALA A 131 -3.84 -6.60 2.16
N THR A 132 -4.32 -5.63 2.94
CA THR A 132 -3.95 -5.45 4.34
C THR A 132 -5.05 -5.96 5.27
N ARG A 133 -4.69 -6.25 6.52
CA ARG A 133 -5.66 -6.49 7.60
C ARG A 133 -5.88 -5.18 8.36
N LEU A 134 -7.13 -4.70 8.40
CA LEU A 134 -7.48 -3.46 9.07
C LEU A 134 -7.76 -3.70 10.56
N GLY A 135 -6.79 -3.34 11.40
CA GLY A 135 -6.88 -3.46 12.86
C GLY A 135 -7.17 -4.90 13.33
N ASP A 136 -7.75 -5.02 14.52
CA ASP A 136 -8.01 -6.32 15.16
C ASP A 136 -9.29 -7.01 14.66
N THR A 137 -10.09 -6.32 13.83
CA THR A 137 -11.37 -6.81 13.30
C THR A 137 -11.21 -7.98 12.32
N GLY A 138 -10.00 -8.19 11.79
CA GLY A 138 -9.73 -9.18 10.75
C GLY A 138 -10.33 -8.84 9.38
N ILE A 139 -10.82 -7.60 9.20
CA ILE A 139 -11.26 -7.10 7.89
C ILE A 139 -10.06 -7.04 6.95
N ILE A 140 -10.20 -7.63 5.75
CA ILE A 140 -9.18 -7.61 4.72
C ILE A 140 -9.56 -6.57 3.68
N ALA A 141 -8.67 -5.60 3.45
CA ALA A 141 -8.88 -4.52 2.51
C ALA A 141 -7.85 -4.59 1.38
N LEU A 142 -8.32 -4.85 0.16
CA LEU A 142 -7.53 -4.73 -1.05
C LEU A 142 -7.91 -3.43 -1.77
N ARG A 143 -6.98 -2.49 -1.85
CA ARG A 143 -7.27 -1.15 -2.36
C ARG A 143 -6.16 -0.59 -3.23
N PHE A 144 -6.53 0.31 -4.13
CA PHE A 144 -5.67 0.84 -5.17
C PHE A 144 -5.85 2.35 -5.36
N PRO A 145 -4.80 3.07 -5.82
CA PRO A 145 -4.86 4.49 -6.11
C PRO A 145 -5.69 4.80 -7.37
N THR A 146 -5.68 3.89 -8.35
CA THR A 146 -6.35 4.08 -9.65
C THR A 146 -7.34 2.96 -9.95
N LEU A 147 -8.34 3.25 -10.79
CA LEU A 147 -9.29 2.26 -11.29
C LEU A 147 -8.58 1.19 -12.14
N GLU A 148 -7.61 1.62 -12.95
CA GLU A 148 -6.85 0.73 -13.83
C GLU A 148 -6.10 -0.34 -13.02
N ASP A 149 -5.45 0.03 -11.93
CA ASP A 149 -4.75 -0.93 -11.05
C ASP A 149 -5.74 -1.89 -10.37
N ALA A 150 -6.90 -1.39 -9.96
CA ALA A 150 -7.97 -2.23 -9.41
C ALA A 150 -8.51 -3.22 -10.45
N GLU A 151 -8.68 -2.83 -11.71
CA GLU A 151 -9.11 -3.72 -12.79
C GLU A 151 -8.07 -4.79 -13.10
N LYS A 152 -6.78 -4.42 -13.15
CA LYS A 152 -5.67 -5.36 -13.31
C LYS A 152 -5.65 -6.38 -12.18
N SER A 153 -5.76 -5.94 -10.94
CA SER A 153 -5.79 -6.86 -9.79
C SER A 153 -7.05 -7.74 -9.80
N LYS A 154 -8.23 -7.19 -10.13
CA LYS A 154 -9.45 -8.00 -10.32
C LYS A 154 -9.24 -9.10 -11.36
N SER A 155 -8.58 -8.79 -12.49
CA SER A 155 -8.25 -9.80 -13.51
C SER A 155 -7.33 -10.90 -12.96
N ARG A 156 -6.32 -10.55 -12.17
CA ARG A 156 -5.42 -11.54 -11.53
C ARG A 156 -6.11 -12.37 -10.46
N LEU A 157 -7.02 -11.78 -9.68
CA LEU A 157 -7.85 -12.51 -8.73
C LEU A 157 -8.70 -13.57 -9.42
N GLY A 158 -9.38 -13.22 -10.53
CA GLY A 158 -10.15 -14.19 -11.32
C GLY A 158 -9.28 -15.33 -11.87
N LYS A 159 -8.06 -15.02 -12.33
CA LYS A 159 -7.10 -16.03 -12.81
C LYS A 159 -6.54 -16.92 -11.70
N SER A 160 -6.26 -16.36 -10.53
CA SER A 160 -5.63 -17.06 -9.41
C SER A 160 -6.62 -17.92 -8.61
N LEU A 161 -7.91 -17.61 -8.69
CA LEU A 161 -8.99 -18.35 -8.05
C LEU A 161 -10.08 -18.71 -9.07
N PRO A 162 -9.92 -19.80 -9.85
CA PRO A 162 -10.90 -20.18 -10.87
C PRO A 162 -12.31 -20.38 -10.31
N GLY A 163 -13.33 -19.85 -11.00
CA GLY A 163 -14.71 -19.87 -10.54
C GLY A 163 -15.10 -18.67 -9.65
N SER A 164 -14.21 -17.68 -9.53
CA SER A 164 -14.46 -16.42 -8.81
C SER A 164 -14.63 -15.20 -9.73
N GLU A 165 -14.63 -15.38 -11.04
CA GLU A 165 -14.52 -14.29 -12.02
C GLU A 165 -15.64 -13.24 -11.87
N ASP A 166 -16.86 -13.70 -11.57
CA ASP A 166 -18.06 -12.84 -11.45
C ASP A 166 -18.31 -12.30 -10.04
N ILE A 167 -17.53 -12.75 -9.04
CA ILE A 167 -17.77 -12.34 -7.64
C ILE A 167 -16.99 -11.09 -7.27
N TRP A 168 -15.98 -10.67 -8.04
CA TRP A 168 -15.16 -9.50 -7.71
C TRP A 168 -15.82 -8.20 -8.15
N SER A 169 -16.02 -7.28 -7.20
CA SER A 169 -16.54 -5.94 -7.46
C SER A 169 -15.52 -4.87 -7.09
N ILE A 170 -15.47 -3.80 -7.88
CA ILE A 170 -14.68 -2.60 -7.60
C ILE A 170 -15.65 -1.50 -7.17
N SER A 171 -15.39 -0.87 -6.03
CA SER A 171 -16.17 0.25 -5.51
C SER A 171 -15.28 1.44 -5.19
N LEU A 172 -15.77 2.65 -5.44
CA LEU A 172 -15.17 3.89 -4.96
C LEU A 172 -15.51 4.08 -3.47
N ASN A 173 -14.57 4.61 -2.70
CA ASN A 173 -14.60 4.70 -1.24
C ASN A 173 -15.70 5.58 -0.63
N GLU A 174 -16.69 6.06 -1.39
CA GLU A 174 -17.82 6.83 -0.84
C GLU A 174 -18.74 5.98 0.06
N THR A 175 -18.70 4.64 -0.04
CA THR A 175 -19.75 3.79 0.57
C THR A 175 -19.26 2.86 1.69
N VAL A 176 -17.97 2.57 1.82
CA VAL A 176 -17.50 1.48 2.72
C VAL A 176 -17.25 1.95 4.16
N TYR A 177 -16.74 3.17 4.38
CA TYR A 177 -16.51 3.68 5.75
C TYR A 177 -17.80 3.99 6.52
N GLN A 178 -18.88 4.37 5.84
CA GLN A 178 -20.17 4.56 6.49
C GLN A 178 -20.82 3.22 6.86
N ASN A 179 -20.73 2.22 5.98
CA ASN A 179 -21.33 0.91 6.25
C ASN A 179 -20.55 0.12 7.32
N LEU A 180 -19.23 0.25 7.40
CA LEU A 180 -18.41 -0.36 8.47
C LEU A 180 -18.67 0.29 9.84
N LYS A 181 -18.88 1.61 9.91
CA LYS A 181 -19.32 2.27 11.17
C LYS A 181 -20.74 1.89 11.58
N LEU A 182 -21.61 1.55 10.64
CA LEU A 182 -22.99 1.19 10.91
C LEU A 182 -23.14 -0.28 11.36
N SER A 183 -22.29 -1.19 10.89
CA SER A 183 -22.30 -2.59 11.35
C SER A 183 -21.82 -2.75 12.79
N ASP A 184 -20.84 -1.96 13.23
CA ASP A 184 -20.34 -1.98 14.61
C ASP A 184 -21.27 -1.29 15.62
N LEU A 185 -22.34 -0.66 15.14
CA LEU A 185 -23.40 -0.05 15.96
C LEU A 185 -24.66 -0.93 16.05
N CYS A 186 -24.63 -2.13 15.47
CA CYS A 186 -25.77 -3.06 15.42
C CYS A 186 -25.51 -4.42 16.08
N GLU A 187 -24.45 -4.56 16.89
CA GLU A 187 -24.27 -5.67 17.83
C GLU A 187 -24.65 -5.28 19.27
#